data_AF-A0AAV5TTE5-F1
#
_entry.id   AF-A0AAV5TTE5-F1
#
_cell.length_a   1.000
_cell.length_b   1.000
_cell.length_c   1.000
_cell.angle_alpha   90.00
_cell.angle_beta   90.00
_cell.angle_gamma   90.00
#
_symmetry.space_group_name_H-M   'P 1'
#
loop_
_entity.id
_entity.type
_entity.pdbx_description
1 polymer ?
#
loop_
_entity_poly.entity_id
_entity_poly.type
_entity_poly.pdbx_seq_one_letter_code
_entity_poly.pdbx_strand_id
1 'polypeptide(L)'
;MHKIMYLECFECPPGEYQTLSVNAFVFHLRKKHSTTPPLAGISFLCECGNESYSKDHSQMCILSEVRVIKKKDGPIRRLYE
;
A
#
# COMPACT_ATOMS: atom_id res chain seq x y z
N MET A 1 -14.87 -5.56 -18.21
CA MET A 1 -14.88 -4.34 -17.37
C MET A 1 -13.56 -4.31 -16.61
N HIS A 2 -12.54 -3.62 -17.14
CA HIS A 2 -11.26 -3.46 -16.45
C HIS A 2 -11.47 -2.47 -15.31
N LYS A 3 -11.61 -2.96 -14.07
CA LYS A 3 -11.60 -2.10 -12.89
C LYS A 3 -10.18 -1.55 -12.76
N ILE A 4 -9.97 -0.30 -13.16
CA ILE A 4 -8.73 0.41 -12.86
C ILE A 4 -8.66 0.48 -11.34
N MET A 5 -7.65 -0.15 -10.74
CA MET A 5 -7.49 -0.20 -9.29
C MET A 5 -6.56 0.91 -8.82
N TYR A 6 -7.15 1.90 -8.17
CA TYR A 6 -6.42 2.97 -7.53
C TYR A 6 -6.06 2.59 -6.09
N LEU A 7 -4.89 3.01 -5.64
CA LEU A 7 -4.44 2.93 -4.25
C LEU A 7 -5.07 4.11 -3.49
N GLU A 8 -6.04 3.82 -2.63
CA GLU A 8 -6.74 4.81 -1.81
C GLU A 8 -6.12 4.92 -0.41
N CYS A 9 -5.94 6.14 0.08
CA CYS A 9 -5.37 6.37 1.40
C CYS A 9 -6.47 6.25 2.47
N PHE A 10 -6.35 5.26 3.36
CA PHE A 10 -7.29 5.03 4.46
C PHE A 10 -7.23 6.07 5.59
N GLU A 11 -6.19 6.90 5.62
CA GLU A 11 -6.06 7.97 6.60
C GLU A 11 -6.59 9.31 6.09
N CYS A 12 -6.86 9.41 4.78
CA CYS A 12 -7.57 10.53 4.19
C CYS A 12 -9.09 10.26 4.18
N PRO A 13 -9.92 11.31 4.08
CA PRO A 13 -11.31 11.19 3.71
C PRO A 13 -11.46 10.39 2.39
N PRO A 14 -12.51 9.57 2.26
CA PRO A 14 -12.73 8.79 1.05
C PRO A 14 -12.83 9.70 -0.19
N GLY A 15 -12.06 9.38 -1.23
CA GLY A 15 -12.00 10.15 -2.48
C GLY A 15 -11.05 11.36 -2.47
N GLU A 16 -10.41 11.68 -1.35
CA GLU A 16 -9.48 12.83 -1.28
C GLU A 16 -8.11 12.52 -1.90
N TYR A 17 -7.64 11.27 -1.78
CA TYR A 17 -6.37 10.84 -2.36
C TYR A 17 -6.43 9.43 -2.94
N GLN A 18 -6.18 9.36 -4.25
CA GLN A 18 -6.07 8.12 -5.01
C GLN A 18 -4.86 8.19 -5.94
N THR A 19 -4.13 7.10 -6.06
CA THR A 19 -2.98 7.04 -6.97
C THR A 19 -2.79 5.65 -7.54
N LEU A 20 -2.26 5.55 -8.75
CA LEU A 20 -1.89 4.27 -9.37
C LEU A 20 -0.47 3.84 -8.98
N SER A 21 0.29 4.71 -8.30
CA SER A 21 1.70 4.49 -7.99
C SER A 21 1.90 4.20 -6.51
N VAL A 22 2.41 3.01 -6.20
CA VAL A 22 2.83 2.62 -4.84
C VAL A 22 3.78 3.65 -4.24
N ASN A 23 4.71 4.17 -5.05
CA ASN A 23 5.69 5.16 -4.57
C ASN A 23 5.03 6.50 -4.18
N ALA A 24 4.08 6.97 -4.99
CA ALA A 24 3.32 8.17 -4.69
C ALA A 24 2.46 7.97 -3.42
N PHE A 25 1.89 6.77 -3.24
CA PHE A 25 1.12 6.40 -2.06
C PHE A 25 1.96 6.38 -0.79
N VAL A 26 3.12 5.71 -0.81
CA VAL A 26 4.05 5.67 0.33
C VAL A 26 4.57 7.07 0.65
N PHE A 27 4.89 7.86 -0.38
CA PHE A 27 5.31 9.24 -0.21
C PHE A 27 4.21 10.10 0.41
N HIS A 28 2.96 9.94 -0.03
CA HIS A 28 1.80 10.59 0.55
C HIS A 28 1.64 10.23 2.03
N LEU A 29 1.63 8.94 2.38
CA LEU A 29 1.53 8.49 3.78
C LEU A 29 2.62 9.10 4.66
N ARG A 30 3.87 9.12 4.18
CA ARG A 30 5.00 9.70 4.94
C ARG A 30 4.90 11.22 5.07
N LYS A 31 4.43 11.92 4.03
CA LYS A 31 4.40 13.38 4.00
C LYS A 31 3.17 13.97 4.66
N LYS A 32 2.00 13.34 4.51
CA LYS A 32 0.71 13.82 5.01
C LYS A 32 0.35 13.25 6.38
N HIS A 33 0.66 11.98 6.60
CA HIS A 33 0.27 11.29 7.83
C HIS A 33 1.46 10.92 8.71
N SER A 34 2.69 11.22 8.27
CA SER A 34 3.92 10.83 8.97
C SER A 34 3.97 9.34 9.33
N THR A 35 3.30 8.52 8.52
CA THR A 35 3.21 7.07 8.72
C THR A 35 3.90 6.31 7.59
N THR A 36 4.05 5.01 7.78
CA THR A 36 4.48 4.10 6.71
C THR A 36 3.42 3.01 6.53
N PRO A 37 3.34 2.36 5.35
CA PRO A 37 2.39 1.28 5.12
C PRO A 37 2.37 0.24 6.26
N PRO A 38 3.50 -0.33 6.72
CA PRO A 38 3.46 -1.32 7.80
C PRO A 38 2.98 -0.74 9.14
N LEU A 39 3.19 0.56 9.39
CA LEU A 39 2.69 1.22 10.62
C LEU A 39 1.19 1.52 10.55
N ALA A 40 0.67 1.81 9.37
CA ALA A 40 -0.76 2.00 9.13
C ALA A 40 -1.53 0.66 9.02
N GLY A 41 -0.85 -0.48 9.16
CA GLY A 41 -1.44 -1.80 8.91
C GLY A 41 -1.79 -2.00 7.44
N ILE A 42 -1.05 -1.37 6.53
CA ILE A 42 -1.29 -1.41 5.09
C ILE A 42 -0.22 -2.28 4.43
N SER A 43 -0.65 -3.24 3.61
CA SER A 43 0.22 -3.98 2.68
C SER A 43 -0.26 -3.85 1.23
N PHE A 44 0.67 -4.06 0.31
CA PHE A 44 0.40 -4.08 -1.12
C PHE A 44 0.33 -5.54 -1.58
N LEU A 45 -0.82 -5.95 -2.10
CA LEU A 45 -1.04 -7.28 -2.66
C LEU A 45 -0.97 -7.18 -4.18
N CYS A 46 0.02 -7.85 -4.78
CA CYS A 46 0.08 -8.00 -6.22
C CYS A 46 -0.85 -9.14 -6.69
N GLU A 47 -1.36 -9.04 -7.91
CA GLU A 47 -2.21 -10.10 -8.50
C GLU A 47 -1.50 -11.45 -8.66
N CYS A 48 -0.17 -11.49 -8.62
CA CYS A 48 0.59 -12.74 -8.57
C CYS A 48 0.49 -13.46 -7.21
N GLY A 49 -0.17 -12.85 -6.21
CA GLY A 49 -0.29 -13.36 -4.84
C GLY A 49 0.83 -12.91 -3.90
N ASN A 50 1.81 -12.12 -4.38
CA ASN A 50 2.87 -11.63 -3.53
C ASN A 50 2.42 -10.40 -2.72
N GLU A 51 2.55 -10.50 -1.40
CA GLU A 51 2.40 -9.35 -0.52
C GLU A 51 3.74 -8.63 -0.33
N SER A 52 3.70 -7.31 -0.35
CA SER A 52 4.88 -6.47 -0.12
C SER A 52 4.51 -5.20 0.62
N TYR A 53 5.42 -4.69 1.42
CA TYR A 53 5.28 -3.39 2.08
C TYR A 53 5.98 -2.27 1.27
N SER A 54 6.56 -2.63 0.13
CA SER A 54 7.42 -1.79 -0.70
C SER A 54 7.16 -2.03 -2.19
N LYS A 55 7.62 -1.09 -3.04
CA LYS A 55 7.52 -1.16 -4.51
C LYS A 55 8.36 -2.26 -5.16
N ASP A 56 9.19 -2.95 -4.38
CA ASP A 56 10.23 -3.85 -4.87
C ASP A 56 9.67 -4.92 -5.81
N HIS A 57 8.53 -5.50 -5.41
CA HIS A 57 7.85 -6.50 -6.20
C HIS A 57 7.22 -5.95 -7.50
N SER A 58 6.68 -4.74 -7.50
CA SER A 58 6.06 -4.14 -8.69
C SER A 58 7.08 -3.86 -9.81
N GLN A 59 8.36 -3.67 -9.48
CA GLN A 59 9.41 -3.50 -10.50
C GLN A 59 9.85 -4.83 -11.14
N MET A 60 9.56 -5.96 -10.49
CA MET A 60 9.95 -7.29 -10.96
C MET A 60 8.77 -8.12 -11.47
N CYS A 61 7.54 -7.73 -11.15
CA CYS A 61 6.33 -8.46 -11.54
C CYS A 61 5.71 -7.91 -12.82
N ILE A 62 5.60 -8.80 -13.82
CA ILE A 62 4.99 -8.54 -15.13
C ILE A 62 3.49 -8.21 -14.98
N LEU A 63 2.84 -8.78 -13.95
CA LEU A 63 1.43 -8.58 -13.71
C LEU A 63 1.10 -7.19 -13.15
N SER A 64 2.06 -6.50 -12.53
CA SER A 64 2.11 -5.07 -12.08
C SER A 64 0.86 -4.41 -11.48
N GLU A 65 -0.30 -5.04 -11.45
CA GLU A 65 -1.50 -4.59 -10.79
C GLU A 65 -1.34 -4.91 -9.30
N VAL A 66 -1.37 -3.85 -8.51
CA VAL A 66 -1.14 -3.87 -7.08
C VAL A 66 -2.35 -3.26 -6.40
N ARG A 67 -2.85 -3.93 -5.37
CA ARG A 67 -4.00 -3.51 -4.57
C ARG A 67 -3.55 -3.18 -3.16
N VAL A 68 -4.13 -2.13 -2.56
CA VAL A 68 -3.91 -1.84 -1.14
C VAL A 68 -4.84 -2.73 -0.32
N ILE A 69 -4.28 -3.46 0.64
CA ILE A 69 -5.03 -4.19 1.63
C ILE A 69 -4.70 -3.63 3.02
N LYS A 70 -5.73 -3.45 3.84
CA LYS A 70 -5.59 -3.05 5.24
C LYS A 70 -5.65 -4.31 6.10
N LYS A 71 -4.54 -4.68 6.71
CA LYS A 71 -4.46 -5.76 7.70
C LYS A 71 -5.13 -5.30 8.99
N LYS A 72 -5.88 -6.24 9.60
CA LYS A 72 -6.49 -6.06 10.93
C LYS A 72 -5.48 -6.28 12.05
N ASP A 73 -4.46 -7.09 11.79
CA ASP A 73 -3.24 -7.10 12.60
C ASP A 73 -2.64 -5.71 12.55
N GLY A 74 -2.55 -5.07 13.72
CA GLY A 74 -2.02 -3.73 13.87
C GLY A 74 -0.58 -3.59 13.35
N PRO A 75 0.06 -2.42 13.55
CA PRO A 75 1.42 -2.20 13.07
C PRO A 75 2.32 -3.38 13.41
N ILE A 76 3.02 -3.93 12.41
CA ILE A 76 4.02 -4.99 12.61
C ILE A 76 5.14 -4.36 13.44
N ARG A 77 4.98 -4.42 14.76
CA ARG A 77 6.03 -4.08 15.70
C ARG A 77 7.06 -5.21 15.58
N ARG A 78 8.29 -4.85 15.22
CA ARG A 78 9.41 -5.77 15.46
C ARG A 78 9.40 -6.08 16.95
N LEU A 79 9.11 -7.32 17.31
CA LEU A 79 9.47 -7.84 18.61
C LEU A 79 11.01 -7.83 18.63
N TYR A 80 11.59 -6.94 19.43
CA TYR A 80 12.98 -7.10 19.84
C TYR A 80 12.93 -8.09 20.99
N GLU A 81 13.52 -9.27 20.79
CA GLU A 81 13.87 -10.21 21.87
C GLU A 81 15.15 -9.77 22.56
#